data_AF-A4EQB5-F1
#
_entry.id   AF-A4EQB5-F1
#
_cell.length_a   1.000
_cell.length_b   1.000
_cell.length_c   1.000
_cell.angle_alpha   90.00
_cell.angle_beta   90.00
_cell.angle_gamma   90.00
#
_symmetry.space_group_name_H-M   'P 1'
#
loop_
_entity.id
_entity.type
_entity.pdbx_description
1 polymer ?
#
loop_
_entity_poly.entity_id
_entity_poly.type
_entity_poly.pdbx_seq_one_letter_code
_entity_poly.pdbx_strand_id
1 'polypeptide(L)'
;MSIEHWILILALAAAALSIRVLGLLAGDRIRASRHAWMLEELPGLIIVSLVASSLAAQDWAAWGAAAIALAVAWISNHVILTMCAGMAAFAALGWLIAFFT
;
A
#
# COMPACT_ATOMS: atom_id res chain seq x y z
N MET A 1 -6.77 -24.90 15.66
CA MET A 1 -6.80 -23.44 15.88
C MET A 1 -6.73 -23.22 17.38
N SER A 2 -5.59 -22.76 17.91
CA SER A 2 -5.40 -22.56 19.37
C SER A 2 -6.09 -21.28 19.84
N ILE A 3 -6.37 -21.18 21.14
CA ILE A 3 -6.96 -19.99 21.77
C ILE A 3 -6.13 -18.72 21.52
N GLU A 4 -4.81 -18.87 21.37
CA GLU A 4 -3.86 -17.79 21.11
C GLU A 4 -4.12 -17.14 19.74
N HIS A 5 -4.48 -17.93 18.73
CA HIS A 5 -4.82 -17.40 17.40
C HIS A 5 -6.09 -16.55 17.47
N TRP A 6 -7.09 -16.98 18.24
CA TRP A 6 -8.32 -16.20 18.43
C TRP A 6 -8.06 -14.89 19.16
N ILE A 7 -7.20 -14.90 20.19
CA ILE A 7 -6.80 -13.69 20.91
C ILE A 7 -6.04 -12.73 19.98
N LEU A 8 -5.12 -13.23 19.16
CA LEU A 8 -4.39 -12.42 18.17
C LEU A 8 -5.32 -11.80 17.13
N ILE A 9 -6.27 -12.58 16.59
CA ILE A 9 -7.26 -12.07 15.63
C ILE A 9 -8.09 -10.96 16.27
N LEU A 10 -8.58 -11.17 17.50
CA LEU A 10 -9.35 -10.17 18.24
C LEU A 10 -8.53 -8.90 18.51
N ALA A 11 -7.25 -9.06 18.90
CA ALA A 11 -6.35 -7.94 19.15
C ALA A 11 -6.07 -7.14 17.86
N LEU A 12 -5.78 -7.81 16.75
CA LEU A 12 -5.56 -7.18 15.44
C LEU A 12 -6.84 -6.50 14.93
N ALA A 13 -8.00 -7.14 15.11
CA ALA A 13 -9.28 -6.56 14.75
C ALA A 13 -9.58 -5.30 15.57
N ALA A 14 -9.34 -5.33 16.88
CA ALA A 14 -9.50 -4.18 17.77
C ALA A 14 -8.54 -3.04 17.40
N ALA A 15 -7.28 -3.36 17.09
CA ALA A 15 -6.29 -2.39 16.64
C ALA A 15 -6.67 -1.76 15.28
N ALA A 16 -7.11 -2.56 14.31
CA ALA A 16 -7.55 -2.06 13.02
C ALA A 16 -8.78 -1.13 13.16
N LEU A 17 -9.73 -1.50 14.02
CA LEU A 17 -10.90 -0.68 14.30
C LEU A 17 -10.52 0.63 15.01
N SER A 18 -9.64 0.57 16.00
CA SER A 18 -9.21 1.77 16.73
C SER A 18 -8.47 2.77 15.83
N ILE A 19 -7.60 2.29 14.93
CA ILE A 19 -6.94 3.14 13.92
C ILE A 19 -7.98 3.82 13.04
N ARG A 20 -9.00 3.09 12.59
CA ARG A 20 -10.05 3.62 11.71
C ARG A 20 -10.90 4.68 12.43
N VAL A 21 -11.28 4.42 13.68
CA VAL A 21 -12.03 5.36 14.52
C VAL A 21 -11.21 6.62 14.80
N LEU A 22 -9.94 6.46 15.23
CA LEU A 22 -9.03 7.58 15.46
C LEU A 22 -8.79 8.40 14.18
N GLY A 23 -8.65 7.73 13.03
CA GLY A 23 -8.50 8.38 11.73
C GLY A 23 -9.71 9.23 11.35
N LEU A 24 -10.94 8.73 11.58
CA LEU A 24 -12.17 9.50 11.33
C LEU A 24 -12.29 10.70 12.27
N LEU A 25 -12.07 10.51 13.57
CA LEU A 25 -12.14 11.58 14.58
C LEU A 25 -11.05 12.64 14.39
N ALA A 26 -9.82 12.22 14.09
CA ALA A 26 -8.72 13.13 13.78
C ALA A 26 -8.99 13.87 12.47
N GLY A 27 -9.47 13.17 11.44
CA GLY A 27 -9.84 13.76 10.14
C GLY A 27 -10.87 14.88 10.27
N ASP A 28 -11.93 14.67 11.04
CA ASP A 28 -12.95 15.69 11.30
C ASP A 28 -12.40 16.89 12.08
N ARG A 29 -11.57 16.65 13.11
CA ARG A 29 -10.92 17.72 13.89
C ARG A 29 -9.91 18.53 13.09
N ILE A 30 -9.18 17.88 12.17
CA ILE A 30 -8.16 18.50 11.31
C ILE A 30 -8.83 19.35 10.24
N ARG A 31 -9.92 18.87 9.63
CA ARG A 31 -10.72 19.57 8.62
C ARG A 31 -11.30 20.90 9.13
N ALA A 32 -11.48 21.03 10.45
CA ALA A 32 -11.91 22.27 11.10
C ALA A 32 -10.80 23.35 11.23
N SER A 33 -9.54 23.03 10.91
CA SER A 33 -8.40 23.95 11.05
C SER A 33 -7.81 24.37 9.69
N ARG A 34 -7.38 25.64 9.59
CA ARG A 34 -6.89 26.33 8.36
C ARG A 34 -5.63 25.72 7.71
N HIS A 35 -5.07 24.64 8.27
CA HIS A 35 -3.91 23.89 7.76
C HIS A 35 -4.30 22.59 7.01
N ALA A 36 -5.61 22.39 6.75
CA ALA A 36 -6.14 21.20 6.07
C ALA A 36 -5.43 20.86 4.74
N TRP A 37 -4.98 21.88 4.00
CA TRP A 37 -4.20 21.73 2.77
C TRP A 37 -2.96 20.82 2.92
N MET A 38 -2.21 20.94 4.03
CA MET A 38 -0.99 20.15 4.25
C MET A 38 -1.31 18.71 4.69
N LEU A 39 -2.48 18.49 5.30
CA LEU A 39 -2.92 17.17 5.73
C LEU A 39 -3.63 16.38 4.62
N GLU A 40 -4.11 17.03 3.55
CA GLU A 40 -4.65 16.36 2.37
C GLU A 40 -3.56 15.72 1.49
N GLU A 41 -2.33 16.27 1.48
CA GLU A 41 -1.19 15.71 0.74
C GLU A 41 -0.39 14.66 1.53
N LEU A 42 -0.46 14.71 2.86
CA LEU A 42 0.24 13.80 3.78
C LEU A 42 0.00 12.30 3.50
N PRO A 43 -1.25 11.83 3.26
CA PRO A 43 -1.51 10.43 2.95
C PRO A 43 -0.75 9.96 1.71
N GLY A 44 -0.71 10.81 0.66
CA GLY A 44 0.06 10.53 -0.54
C GLY A 44 1.56 10.42 -0.25
N LEU A 45 2.12 11.35 0.51
CA LEU A 45 3.54 11.35 0.89
C LEU A 45 3.93 10.15 1.77
N ILE A 46 3.05 9.72 2.68
CA ILE A 46 3.26 8.50 3.48
C ILE A 46 3.28 7.27 2.57
N ILE A 47 2.35 7.16 1.61
CA ILE A 47 2.31 6.02 0.69
C ILE A 47 3.57 6.00 -0.18
N VAL A 48 3.98 7.14 -0.73
CA VAL A 48 5.18 7.23 -1.58
C VAL A 48 6.45 6.87 -0.81
N SER A 49 6.62 7.39 0.41
CA SER A 49 7.78 7.05 1.26
C SER A 49 7.79 5.60 1.70
N LEU A 50 6.62 5.02 2.01
CA LEU A 50 6.48 3.60 2.32
C LEU A 50 6.82 2.72 1.11
N VAL A 51 6.31 3.05 -0.08
CA VAL A 51 6.63 2.31 -1.31
C VAL A 51 8.12 2.40 -1.62
N ALA A 52 8.73 3.58 -1.51
CA ALA A 52 10.16 3.78 -1.75
C ALA A 52 11.04 2.94 -0.81
N SER A 53 10.75 3.00 0.50
CA SER A 53 11.46 2.18 1.50
C SER A 53 11.22 0.69 1.32
N SER A 54 10.00 0.29 0.94
CA SER A 54 9.67 -1.11 0.64
C SER A 54 10.39 -1.61 -0.61
N LEU A 55 10.57 -0.78 -1.64
CA LEU A 55 11.30 -1.14 -2.86
C LEU A 55 12.80 -1.26 -2.62
N ALA A 56 13.35 -0.43 -1.72
CA ALA A 56 14.78 -0.43 -1.42
C ALA A 56 15.27 -1.79 -0.86
N ALA A 57 14.37 -2.58 -0.28
CA ALA A 57 14.67 -3.90 0.27
C ALA A 57 14.41 -5.07 -0.71
N GLN A 58 14.11 -4.82 -1.98
CA GLN A 58 13.65 -5.83 -2.94
C GLN A 58 14.57 -6.00 -4.15
N ASP A 59 14.45 -7.15 -4.82
CA ASP A 59 15.25 -7.53 -5.98
C ASP A 59 14.93 -6.71 -7.24
N TRP A 60 15.82 -6.77 -8.23
CA TRP A 60 15.68 -6.04 -9.51
C TRP A 60 14.38 -6.36 -10.27
N ALA A 61 13.86 -7.58 -10.10
CA ALA A 61 12.56 -7.99 -10.66
C ALA A 61 11.38 -7.18 -10.08
N ALA A 62 11.40 -6.91 -8.77
CA ALA A 62 10.38 -6.12 -8.09
C ALA A 62 10.40 -4.66 -8.54
N TRP A 63 11.59 -4.10 -8.77
CA TRP A 63 11.77 -2.76 -9.34
C TRP A 63 11.17 -2.65 -10.74
N GLY A 64 11.41 -3.64 -11.61
CA GLY A 64 10.81 -3.69 -12.95
C GLY A 64 9.28 -3.76 -12.91
N ALA A 65 8.72 -4.61 -12.05
CA ALA A 65 7.28 -4.72 -11.89
C ALA A 65 6.65 -3.43 -11.33
N ALA A 66 7.30 -2.79 -10.37
CA ALA A 66 6.85 -1.52 -9.79
C ALA A 66 6.84 -0.39 -10.83
N ALA A 67 7.84 -0.32 -11.71
CA ALA A 67 7.86 0.65 -12.81
C ALA A 67 6.70 0.44 -13.79
N ILE A 68 6.39 -0.82 -14.13
CA ILE A 68 5.23 -1.16 -14.99
C ILE A 68 3.93 -0.76 -14.29
N ALA A 69 3.77 -1.10 -13.01
CA ALA A 69 2.60 -0.74 -12.23
C ALA A 69 2.39 0.79 -12.16
N LEU A 70 3.48 1.55 -11.99
CA LEU A 70 3.47 3.02 -11.99
C LEU A 70 3.03 3.58 -13.36
N ALA A 71 3.55 3.02 -14.46
CA ALA A 71 3.17 3.44 -15.81
C ALA A 71 1.68 3.19 -16.09
N VAL A 72 1.16 2.02 -15.70
CA VAL A 72 -0.28 1.72 -15.81
C VAL A 72 -1.11 2.64 -14.93
N ALA A 73 -0.64 2.98 -13.73
CA ALA A 73 -1.32 3.90 -12.84
C ALA A 73 -1.45 5.30 -13.42
N TRP A 74 -0.37 5.80 -14.02
CA TRP A 74 -0.37 7.11 -14.65
C TRP A 74 -1.37 7.21 -15.81
N ILE A 75 -1.51 6.16 -16.61
CA ILE A 75 -2.38 6.18 -17.79
C ILE A 75 -3.84 5.90 -17.43
N SER A 76 -4.10 4.94 -16.53
CA SER A 76 -5.45 4.40 -16.32
C SER A 76 -6.28 5.15 -15.28
N ASN A 77 -5.66 5.88 -14.34
CA ASN A 77 -6.32 6.45 -13.14
C ASN A 77 -7.23 5.46 -12.37
N HIS A 78 -7.12 4.15 -12.63
CA HIS A 78 -7.98 3.10 -12.08
C HIS A 78 -7.17 2.16 -11.20
N VAL A 79 -7.34 2.30 -9.88
CA VAL A 79 -6.62 1.52 -8.86
C VAL A 79 -6.72 0.00 -9.07
N ILE A 80 -7.87 -0.50 -9.53
CA ILE A 80 -8.06 -1.95 -9.74
C ILE A 80 -7.16 -2.46 -10.88
N LEU A 81 -7.08 -1.70 -11.98
CA LEU A 81 -6.22 -2.07 -13.12
C LEU A 81 -4.75 -2.05 -12.75
N THR A 82 -4.32 -1.10 -11.92
CA THR A 82 -2.92 -1.01 -11.48
C THR A 82 -2.54 -2.16 -10.57
N MET A 83 -3.42 -2.60 -9.67
CA MET A 83 -3.18 -3.76 -8.82
C MET A 83 -3.07 -5.05 -9.65
N CYS A 84 -3.98 -5.27 -10.60
CA CYS A 84 -3.92 -6.44 -11.48
C CYS A 84 -2.66 -6.43 -12.38
N ALA A 85 -2.36 -5.29 -12.99
CA ALA A 85 -1.20 -5.15 -13.87
C ALA A 85 0.12 -5.30 -13.11
N GLY A 86 0.24 -4.72 -11.91
CA GLY A 86 1.43 -4.85 -11.06
C GLY A 86 1.68 -6.30 -10.64
N MET A 87 0.63 -7.02 -10.19
CA MET A 87 0.74 -8.45 -9.90
C MET A 87 1.13 -9.26 -11.13
N ALA A 88 0.48 -9.03 -12.28
CA ALA A 88 0.77 -9.75 -13.51
C ALA A 88 2.21 -9.50 -13.98
N ALA A 89 2.69 -8.26 -13.90
CA ALA A 89 4.05 -7.89 -14.25
C ALA A 89 5.08 -8.56 -13.33
N PHE A 90 4.84 -8.56 -12.02
CA PHE A 90 5.73 -9.23 -11.07
C PHE A 90 5.76 -10.74 -11.28
N ALA A 91 4.61 -11.38 -11.46
CA ALA A 91 4.52 -12.81 -11.74
C ALA A 91 5.22 -13.18 -13.06
N ALA A 92 5.03 -12.38 -14.12
CA ALA A 92 5.65 -12.61 -15.41
C ALA A 92 7.18 -12.43 -15.37
N LEU A 93 7.69 -11.36 -14.74
CA LEU A 93 9.13 -11.17 -14.57
C LEU A 93 9.74 -12.25 -13.68
N GLY A 94 9.08 -12.59 -12.58
CA GLY A 94 9.52 -13.64 -11.67
C GLY A 94 9.59 -15.01 -12.36
N TRP A 95 8.57 -15.35 -13.16
CA TRP A 95 8.54 -16.58 -13.93
C TRP A 95 9.64 -16.62 -15.01
N LEU A 96 9.86 -15.51 -15.72
CA LEU A 96 10.92 -15.40 -16.73
C LEU A 96 12.31 -15.57 -16.10
N ILE A 97 12.56 -14.96 -14.95
CA ILE A 97 13.84 -15.05 -14.24
C ILE A 97 14.04 -16.47 -13.68
N ALA A 98 13.02 -17.03 -13.02
CA ALA A 98 13.06 -18.39 -12.50
C ALA A 98 13.23 -19.46 -13.60
N PHE A 99 12.77 -19.19 -14.82
CA PHE A 99 12.99 -20.08 -15.96
C PHE A 99 14.45 -20.05 -16.48
N PHE A 100 15.19 -18.97 -16.25
CA PHE A 100 16.57 -18.79 -16.70
C PHE A 100 17.65 -19.13 -15.65
N THR A 101 17.26 -19.47 -14.41
CA THR A 101 18.18 -19.82 -13.30
C THR A 101 18.09 -21.31 -12.98
#